data_AF-V9YZM7-F1
#
_entry.id   AF-V9YZM7-F1
#
_cell.length_a   1.000
_cell.length_b   1.000
_cell.length_c   1.000
_cell.angle_alpha   90.00
_cell.angle_beta   90.00
_cell.angle_gamma   90.00
#
_symmetry.space_group_name_H-M   'P 1'
#
loop_
_entity.id
_entity.type
_entity.pdbx_description
1 polymer ?
#
loop_
_entity_poly.entity_id
_entity_poly.type
_entity_poly.pdbx_seq_one_letter_code
_entity_poly.pdbx_strand_id
1 'polypeptide(L)'
;MPNPGAPNLLAELAALLGPAKPASPDAVLHVARGLARVARDGEADKEFGRRCRTELAPVLLRLAAAETEATALRTAVARHIAAADHGEDPAPRDLLAELAGKGVDLGEDIETAAAVLDAESRVAAFG
;
A
#
# COMPACT_ATOMS: atom_id res chain seq x y z
N MET A 1 -2.92 -11.25 17.45
CA MET A 1 -1.56 -11.10 16.88
C MET A 1 -1.35 -9.63 16.55
N PRO A 2 -0.16 -9.03 16.76
CA PRO A 2 0.09 -7.64 16.39
C PRO A 2 -0.09 -7.46 14.88
N ASN A 3 -0.66 -6.32 14.47
CA ASN A 3 -0.79 -5.97 13.04
C ASN A 3 0.62 -5.78 12.46
N PRO A 4 1.10 -6.62 11.52
CA PRO A 4 2.45 -6.50 10.99
C PRO A 4 2.66 -5.20 10.19
N GLY A 5 1.58 -4.57 9.72
CA GLY A 5 1.60 -3.23 9.10
C GLY A 5 1.48 -2.08 10.10
N ALA A 6 1.65 -2.32 11.41
CA ALA A 6 1.60 -1.24 12.38
C ALA A 6 2.73 -0.22 12.12
N PRO A 7 2.46 1.10 12.18
CA PRO A 7 3.44 2.13 11.83
C PRO A 7 4.77 2.01 12.59
N ASN A 8 4.73 1.63 13.87
CA ASN A 8 5.92 1.45 14.69
C ASN A 8 6.77 0.27 14.22
N LEU A 9 6.16 -0.85 13.83
CA LEU A 9 6.88 -2.01 13.31
C LEU A 9 7.51 -1.73 11.94
N LEU A 10 6.83 -0.97 11.09
CA LEU A 10 7.38 -0.53 9.80
C LEU A 10 8.56 0.43 9.98
N ALA A 11 8.47 1.35 10.96
CA ALA A 11 9.57 2.24 11.30
C ALA A 11 10.79 1.49 11.87
N GLU A 12 10.56 0.51 12.76
CA GLU A 12 11.60 -0.38 13.27
C GLU A 12 12.27 -1.18 12.15
N LEU A 13 11.48 -1.74 11.22
CA LEU A 13 12.01 -2.46 10.06
C LEU A 13 12.86 -1.55 9.16
N ALA A 14 12.39 -0.34 8.86
CA ALA A 14 13.15 0.63 8.07
C ALA A 14 14.48 1.01 8.75
N ALA A 15 14.48 1.17 10.08
CA ALA A 15 15.68 1.44 10.85
C ALA A 15 16.68 0.28 10.81
N LEU A 16 16.20 -0.97 10.89
CA LEU A 16 17.03 -2.18 10.80
C LEU A 16 17.65 -2.37 9.42
N LEU A 17 16.93 -2.01 8.35
CA LEU A 17 17.43 -2.07 6.98
C LEU A 17 18.51 -1.01 6.68
N GLY A 18 18.58 0.02 7.51
CA GLY A 18 19.61 1.05 7.46
C GLY A 18 19.41 2.09 6.36
N PRO A 19 20.33 3.07 6.25
CA PRO A 19 20.26 4.14 5.27
C PRO A 19 20.65 3.62 3.89
N ALA A 20 19.68 3.07 3.15
CA ALA A 20 19.86 2.69 1.76
C ALA A 20 18.74 3.27 0.88
N LYS A 21 19.00 3.31 -0.43
CA LYS A 21 17.98 3.73 -1.40
C LYS A 21 17.03 2.55 -1.64
N PRO A 22 15.70 2.78 -1.64
CA PRO A 22 14.74 1.78 -2.07
C PRO A 22 15.07 1.26 -3.48
N ALA A 23 14.84 -0.03 -3.70
CA ALA A 23 15.04 -0.64 -5.00
C ALA A 23 14.17 0.01 -6.09
N SER A 24 14.63 -0.04 -7.33
CA SER A 24 13.78 0.25 -8.50
C SER A 24 12.73 -0.85 -8.70
N PRO A 25 11.61 -0.58 -9.38
CA PRO A 25 10.63 -1.60 -9.73
C PRO A 25 11.25 -2.79 -10.49
N ASP A 26 12.17 -2.52 -11.40
CA ASP A 26 12.87 -3.56 -12.18
C ASP A 26 13.67 -4.50 -11.27
N ALA A 27 14.39 -3.95 -10.29
CA ALA A 27 15.14 -4.75 -9.32
C ALA A 27 14.19 -5.61 -8.46
N VAL A 28 13.03 -5.08 -8.06
CA VAL A 28 12.01 -5.88 -7.35
C VAL A 28 11.51 -7.03 -8.21
N LEU A 29 11.13 -6.76 -9.47
CA LEU A 29 10.65 -7.78 -10.40
C LEU A 29 11.72 -8.84 -10.66
N HIS A 30 12.97 -8.43 -10.77
CA HIS A 30 14.10 -9.34 -11.01
C HIS A 30 14.34 -10.27 -9.81
N VAL A 31 14.36 -9.74 -8.59
CA VAL A 31 14.46 -10.53 -7.35
C VAL A 31 13.25 -11.45 -7.19
N ALA A 32 12.03 -10.97 -7.43
CA ALA A 32 10.81 -11.76 -7.36
C ALA A 32 10.81 -12.93 -8.36
N ARG A 33 11.29 -12.71 -9.60
CA ARG A 33 11.46 -13.79 -10.59
C ARG A 33 12.50 -14.82 -10.14
N GLY A 34 13.60 -14.36 -9.55
CA GLY A 34 14.62 -15.25 -8.96
C GLY A 34 14.03 -16.14 -7.86
N LEU A 35 13.30 -15.53 -6.91
CA LEU A 35 12.61 -16.25 -5.84
C LEU A 35 11.61 -17.27 -6.38
N ALA A 36 10.82 -16.89 -7.39
CA ALA A 36 9.85 -17.79 -8.01
C ALA A 36 10.50 -18.98 -8.72
N ARG A 37 11.67 -18.81 -9.33
CA ARG A 37 12.44 -19.92 -9.91
C ARG A 37 12.95 -20.86 -8.84
N VAL A 38 13.58 -20.33 -7.77
CA VAL A 38 14.06 -21.15 -6.65
C VAL A 38 12.92 -21.94 -6.00
N ALA A 39 11.76 -21.31 -5.83
CA ALA A 39 10.59 -21.97 -5.25
C ALA A 39 10.02 -23.10 -6.14
N ARG A 40 10.21 -23.04 -7.46
CA ARG A 40 9.75 -24.07 -8.41
C ARG A 40 10.77 -25.18 -8.62
N ASP A 41 12.03 -24.81 -8.81
CA ASP A 41 13.07 -25.72 -9.31
C ASP A 41 13.99 -26.22 -8.18
N GLY A 42 13.84 -25.68 -6.96
CA GLY A 42 14.52 -26.16 -5.75
C GLY A 42 16.00 -25.78 -5.63
N GLU A 43 16.61 -25.22 -6.68
CA GLU A 43 18.01 -24.81 -6.65
C GLU A 43 18.19 -23.29 -6.72
N ALA A 44 18.85 -22.74 -5.70
CA ALA A 44 19.42 -21.41 -5.75
C ALA A 44 20.80 -21.47 -6.40
N ASP A 45 20.95 -20.87 -7.57
CA ASP A 45 22.27 -20.70 -8.17
C ASP A 45 23.13 -19.69 -7.39
N LYS A 46 24.44 -19.71 -7.62
CA LYS A 46 25.40 -18.80 -6.98
C LYS A 46 25.11 -17.33 -7.30
N GLU A 47 24.44 -17.07 -8.41
CA GLU A 47 24.08 -15.72 -8.85
C GLU A 47 22.92 -15.15 -8.02
N PHE A 48 21.89 -15.95 -7.76
CA PHE A 48 20.77 -15.63 -6.89
C PHE A 48 21.25 -15.37 -5.45
N GLY A 49 22.13 -16.21 -4.90
CA GLY A 49 22.72 -15.99 -3.58
C GLY A 49 23.59 -14.72 -3.50
N ARG A 50 24.21 -14.30 -4.60
CA ARG A 50 24.91 -13.00 -4.67
C ARG A 50 23.90 -11.84 -4.67
N ARG A 51 22.81 -11.97 -5.44
CA ARG A 51 21.77 -10.94 -5.57
C ARG A 51 21.00 -10.72 -4.28
N CYS A 52 20.63 -11.77 -3.55
CA CYS A 52 19.98 -11.63 -2.24
C CYS A 52 20.84 -10.81 -1.26
N ARG A 53 22.18 -10.91 -1.34
CA ARG A 53 23.05 -10.12 -0.47
C ARG A 53 23.12 -8.64 -0.86
N THR A 54 22.90 -8.30 -2.13
CA THR A 54 23.06 -6.92 -2.62
C THR A 54 21.74 -6.17 -2.80
N GLU A 55 20.66 -6.87 -3.14
CA GLU A 55 19.39 -6.26 -3.55
C GLU A 55 18.26 -6.47 -2.54
N LEU A 56 18.37 -7.45 -1.64
CA LEU A 56 17.28 -7.77 -0.71
C LEU A 56 16.95 -6.60 0.22
N ALA A 57 17.94 -5.97 0.83
CA ALA A 57 17.70 -4.83 1.72
C ALA A 57 17.05 -3.63 0.99
N PRO A 58 17.55 -3.19 -0.19
CA PRO A 58 16.83 -2.21 -1.03
C PRO A 58 15.40 -2.60 -1.40
N VAL A 59 15.15 -3.87 -1.72
CA VAL A 59 13.80 -4.37 -2.05
C VAL A 59 12.89 -4.31 -0.82
N LEU A 60 13.36 -4.77 0.33
CA LEU A 60 12.63 -4.70 1.60
C LEU A 60 12.33 -3.25 2.00
N LEU A 61 13.26 -2.32 1.75
CA LEU A 61 13.01 -0.88 1.98
C LEU A 61 11.90 -0.34 1.09
N ARG A 62 11.85 -0.74 -0.19
CA ARG A 62 10.76 -0.35 -1.09
C ARG A 62 9.42 -0.91 -0.60
N LEU A 63 9.39 -2.16 -0.16
CA LEU A 63 8.17 -2.79 0.36
C LEU A 63 7.73 -2.14 1.68
N ALA A 64 8.65 -1.84 2.59
CA ALA A 64 8.36 -1.14 3.83
C ALA A 64 7.82 0.28 3.57
N ALA A 65 8.38 1.00 2.59
CA ALA A 65 7.86 2.30 2.17
C ALA A 65 6.43 2.19 1.62
N ALA A 66 6.19 1.24 0.70
CA ALA A 66 4.85 1.01 0.14
C ALA A 66 3.82 0.63 1.22
N GLU A 67 4.18 -0.22 2.18
CA GLU A 67 3.28 -0.59 3.28
C GLU A 67 3.06 0.59 4.25
N THR A 68 4.06 1.45 4.43
CA THR A 68 3.94 2.67 5.24
C THR A 68 2.95 3.65 4.60
N GLU A 69 3.07 3.87 3.28
CA GLU A 69 2.13 4.69 2.51
C GLU A 69 0.71 4.12 2.59
N ALA A 70 0.54 2.82 2.33
CA ALA A 70 -0.76 2.15 2.43
C ALA A 70 -1.36 2.27 3.85
N THR A 71 -0.54 2.13 4.88
CA THR A 71 -0.97 2.31 6.28
C THR A 71 -1.37 3.74 6.58
N ALA A 72 -0.66 4.73 6.03
CA ALA A 72 -0.99 6.15 6.19
C ALA A 72 -2.32 6.51 5.52
N LEU A 73 -2.64 5.89 4.38
CA LEU A 73 -3.92 6.04 3.68
C LEU A 73 -5.06 5.40 4.49
N ARG A 74 -4.91 4.13 4.91
CA ARG A 74 -5.91 3.44 5.76
C ARG A 74 -6.17 4.21 7.05
N THR A 75 -5.13 4.76 7.67
CA THR A 75 -5.25 5.59 8.88
C THR A 75 -6.04 6.87 8.62
N ALA A 76 -5.86 7.52 7.45
CA ALA A 76 -6.63 8.72 7.08
C ALA A 76 -8.12 8.42 7.04
N VAL A 77 -8.49 7.37 6.30
CA VAL A 77 -9.88 6.93 6.15
C VAL A 77 -10.46 6.51 7.50
N ALA A 78 -9.73 5.72 8.29
CA ALA A 78 -10.19 5.27 9.60
C ALA A 78 -10.43 6.44 10.57
N ARG A 79 -9.59 7.47 10.54
CA ARG A 79 -9.80 8.69 11.35
C ARG A 79 -11.07 9.43 10.94
N HIS A 80 -11.31 9.54 9.63
CA HIS A 80 -12.50 10.20 9.11
C HIS A 80 -13.78 9.46 9.52
N ILE A 81 -13.79 8.13 9.42
CA ILE A 81 -14.91 7.29 9.88
C ILE A 81 -15.11 7.43 11.40
N ALA A 82 -14.03 7.34 12.18
CA ALA A 82 -14.11 7.47 13.64
C ALA A 82 -14.66 8.84 14.08
N ALA A 83 -14.27 9.92 13.41
CA ALA A 83 -14.82 11.26 13.67
C ALA A 83 -16.34 11.29 13.44
N ALA A 84 -16.82 10.74 12.32
CA ALA A 84 -18.25 10.62 12.03
C ALA A 84 -18.99 9.77 13.08
N ASP A 85 -18.42 8.63 13.49
CA ASP A 85 -18.99 7.76 14.52
C ASP A 85 -19.07 8.44 15.90
N HIS A 86 -18.19 9.40 16.18
CA HIS A 86 -18.21 10.23 17.39
C HIS A 86 -19.18 11.42 17.31
N GLY A 87 -19.97 11.53 16.22
CA GLY A 87 -20.92 12.60 16.01
C GLY A 87 -20.29 13.92 15.54
N GLU A 88 -19.02 13.89 15.13
CA GLU A 88 -18.45 14.97 14.34
C GLU A 88 -19.03 14.91 12.91
N ASP A 89 -19.00 16.03 12.19
CA ASP A 89 -19.42 16.10 10.77
C ASP A 89 -18.19 16.37 9.89
N PRO A 90 -17.28 15.40 9.74
CA PRO A 90 -16.07 15.60 8.96
C PRO A 90 -16.45 15.66 7.48
N ALA A 91 -16.12 16.76 6.80
CA ALA A 91 -16.56 16.96 5.43
C ALA A 91 -15.78 16.02 4.49
N PRO A 92 -16.43 15.30 3.55
CA PRO A 92 -15.74 14.38 2.63
C PRO A 92 -14.60 15.03 1.85
N ARG A 93 -14.71 16.33 1.55
CA ARG A 93 -13.65 17.12 0.90
C ARG A 93 -12.34 17.16 1.70
N ASP A 94 -12.42 17.07 3.03
CA ASP A 94 -11.25 17.12 3.91
C ASP A 94 -10.47 15.80 3.82
N LEU A 95 -11.18 14.67 3.74
CA LEU A 95 -10.58 13.37 3.44
C LEU A 95 -9.96 13.36 2.04
N LEU A 96 -10.66 13.88 1.03
CA LEU A 96 -10.13 13.95 -0.34
C LEU A 96 -8.86 14.80 -0.42
N ALA A 97 -8.82 15.94 0.27
CA ALA A 97 -7.63 16.77 0.34
C ALA A 97 -6.46 16.04 1.03
N GLU A 98 -6.72 15.29 2.11
CA GLU A 98 -5.70 14.50 2.80
C GLU A 98 -5.15 13.36 1.92
N LEU A 99 -6.03 12.67 1.19
CA LEU A 99 -5.65 11.59 0.26
C LEU A 99 -4.86 12.13 -0.94
N ALA A 100 -5.29 13.25 -1.53
CA ALA A 100 -4.59 13.92 -2.61
C ALA A 100 -3.19 14.39 -2.18
N GLY A 101 -3.05 14.92 -0.96
CA GLY A 101 -1.76 15.27 -0.36
C GLY A 101 -0.81 14.07 -0.17
N LYS A 102 -1.35 12.84 -0.18
CA LYS A 102 -0.60 11.57 -0.14
C LYS A 102 -0.46 10.91 -1.51
N GLY A 103 -0.83 11.61 -2.59
CA GLY A 103 -0.69 11.15 -3.97
C GLY A 103 -1.82 10.22 -4.46
N VAL A 104 -2.94 10.14 -3.74
CA VAL A 104 -4.12 9.39 -4.16
C VAL A 104 -5.16 10.37 -4.70
N ASP A 105 -5.34 10.36 -6.02
CA ASP A 105 -6.42 11.08 -6.70
C ASP A 105 -7.57 10.11 -6.95
N LEU A 106 -8.73 10.40 -6.35
CA LEU A 106 -9.94 9.60 -6.48
C LEU A 106 -10.94 10.20 -7.48
N GLY A 107 -10.59 11.22 -8.25
CA GLY A 107 -11.52 11.91 -9.15
C GLY A 107 -12.29 10.96 -10.07
N GLU A 108 -11.57 10.14 -10.85
CA GLU A 108 -12.17 9.16 -11.76
C GLU A 108 -12.93 8.04 -11.01
N ASP A 109 -12.41 7.62 -9.85
CA ASP A 109 -13.04 6.59 -9.02
C ASP A 109 -14.39 7.06 -8.45
N ILE A 110 -14.48 8.33 -8.05
CA ILE A 110 -15.70 8.96 -7.52
C ILE A 110 -16.76 9.09 -8.62
N GLU A 111 -16.37 9.52 -9.82
CA GLU A 111 -17.28 9.59 -10.96
C GLU A 111 -17.84 8.21 -11.31
N THR A 112 -16.97 7.19 -11.29
CA THR A 112 -17.36 5.79 -11.51
C THR A 112 -18.32 5.31 -10.43
N ALA A 113 -18.04 5.57 -9.15
CA ALA A 113 -18.91 5.20 -8.05
C ALA A 113 -20.29 5.89 -8.10
N ALA A 114 -20.32 7.17 -8.47
CA ALA A 114 -21.57 7.91 -8.64
C ALA A 114 -22.45 7.30 -9.74
N ALA A 115 -21.85 6.93 -10.88
CA ALA A 115 -22.58 6.27 -11.97
C ALA A 115 -23.18 4.91 -11.55
N VAL A 116 -22.48 4.16 -10.69
CA VAL A 116 -23.00 2.91 -10.12
C VAL A 116 -24.17 3.17 -9.18
N LEU A 117 -24.06 4.12 -8.26
CA LEU A 117 -25.13 4.47 -7.32
C LEU A 117 -26.39 4.97 -8.04
N ASP A 118 -26.23 5.76 -9.10
CA ASP A 118 -27.33 6.22 -9.94
C ASP A 118 -28.01 5.06 -10.71
N ALA A 119 -27.24 4.05 -11.12
CA ALA A 119 -27.79 2.85 -11.73
C ALA A 119 -28.57 2.01 -10.71
N GLU A 120 -28.01 1.79 -9.52
CA GLU A 120 -28.65 1.05 -8.43
C GLU A 120 -29.95 1.72 -7.95
N SER A 121 -29.94 3.06 -7.81
CA SER A 121 -31.11 3.84 -7.41
C SER A 121 -32.25 3.72 -8.41
N ARG A 122 -31.94 3.71 -9.72
CA ARG A 122 -32.95 3.49 -10.76
C ARG A 122 -33.53 2.09 -10.67
N VAL A 123 -32.71 1.06 -10.50
CA VAL A 123 -33.19 -0.32 -10.36
C VAL A 123 -34.09 -0.46 -9.13
N ALA A 124 -33.71 0.12 -8.00
CA ALA A 124 -34.51 0.09 -6.76
C ALA A 124 -35.85 0.84 -6.88
N ALA A 125 -35.95 1.84 -7.75
CA ALA A 125 -37.19 2.58 -8.01
C ALA A 125 -38.17 1.85 -8.95
N PHE A 126 -37.70 0.85 -9.70
CA PHE A 126 -38.51 0.07 -10.67
C PHE A 126 -38.76 -1.39 -10.24
N GLY A 127 -38.19 -1.83 -9.11
CA GLY A 127 -38.41 -3.15 -8.50
C GLY A 127 -39.34 -3.09 -7.29
#